data_AF-A0AAD6YH14-F1
#
_entry.id   AF-A0AAD6YH14-F1
#
_cell.length_a   1.000
_cell.length_b   1.000
_cell.length_c   1.000
_cell.angle_alpha   90.00
_cell.angle_beta   90.00
_cell.angle_gamma   90.00
#
_symmetry.space_group_name_H-M   'P 1'
#
loop_
_entity.id
_entity.type
_entity.pdbx_description
1 polymer ?
#
loop_
_entity_poly.entity_id
_entity_poly.type
_entity_poly.pdbx_seq_one_letter_code
_entity_poly.pdbx_strand_id
1 'polypeptide(L)'
;APLYINPCSVTTIMSARPSQSRQSSIDQETTRMLEQMLANRPDKATLVDRNILKDDNGLAPSLVAAKEKLQRSQLEDQLANAIAQRPSRQELEKSGILRASEGEAGAPAST
;
A
#
# COMPACT_ATOMS: atom_id res chain seq x y z
N ALA A 1 -54.99 -9.70 63.18
CA ALA A 1 -54.00 -8.83 62.55
C ALA A 1 -53.17 -9.63 61.56
N PRO A 2 -53.38 -9.53 60.24
CA PRO A 2 -52.47 -10.07 59.25
C PRO A 2 -51.39 -9.04 58.88
N LEU A 3 -50.17 -9.54 58.69
CA LEU A 3 -48.98 -8.79 58.34
C LEU A 3 -49.08 -8.29 56.89
N TYR A 4 -49.10 -6.97 56.71
CA TYR A 4 -49.06 -6.33 55.40
C TYR A 4 -47.62 -6.38 54.86
N ILE A 5 -47.44 -7.11 53.77
CA ILE A 5 -46.23 -7.13 52.95
C ILE A 5 -46.12 -5.75 52.30
N ASN A 6 -45.08 -4.99 52.68
CA ASN A 6 -44.78 -3.70 52.06
C ASN A 6 -44.35 -3.89 50.60
N PRO A 7 -44.86 -3.08 49.66
CA PRO A 7 -44.43 -3.13 48.27
C PRO A 7 -43.00 -2.61 48.14
N CYS A 8 -42.21 -3.32 47.33
CA CYS A 8 -40.83 -3.01 46.99
C CYS A 8 -40.75 -1.63 46.29
N SER A 9 -40.26 -0.61 46.99
CA SER A 9 -39.86 0.66 46.38
C SER A 9 -38.50 0.47 45.72
N VAL A 10 -38.50 0.27 44.39
CA VAL A 10 -37.28 0.30 43.57
C VAL A 10 -36.76 1.73 43.56
N THR A 11 -35.84 2.03 44.47
CA THR A 11 -35.06 3.27 44.44
C THR A 11 -34.04 3.16 43.32
N THR A 12 -34.34 3.74 42.16
CA THR A 12 -33.32 4.06 41.15
C THR A 12 -32.31 5.01 41.79
N ILE A 13 -31.16 4.46 42.17
CA ILE A 13 -30.00 5.25 42.58
C ILE A 13 -29.55 6.00 41.33
N MET A 14 -29.98 7.26 41.18
CA MET A 14 -29.39 8.17 40.19
C MET A 14 -27.96 8.47 40.63
N SER A 15 -27.05 7.56 40.31
CA SER A 15 -25.62 7.82 40.41
C SER A 15 -25.31 8.87 39.36
N ALA A 16 -25.19 10.13 39.80
CA ALA A 16 -24.75 11.22 38.97
C ALA A 16 -23.42 10.81 38.33
N ARG A 17 -23.43 10.60 37.00
CA ARG A 17 -22.21 10.30 36.26
C ARG A 17 -21.24 11.45 36.52
N PRO A 18 -20.04 11.20 37.07
CA PRO A 18 -19.06 12.26 37.23
C PRO A 18 -18.84 12.85 35.84
N SER A 19 -19.10 14.15 35.70
CA SER A 19 -18.74 14.92 34.51
C SER A 19 -17.21 14.97 34.44
N GLN A 20 -16.61 13.89 33.94
CA GLN A 20 -15.19 13.90 33.64
C GLN A 20 -15.01 14.88 32.50
N SER A 21 -14.54 16.09 32.81
CA SER A 21 -14.05 16.99 31.77
C SER A 21 -12.99 16.21 31.03
N ARG A 22 -13.24 15.91 29.75
CA ARG A 22 -12.29 15.24 28.88
C ARG A 22 -11.11 16.19 28.73
N GLN A 23 -10.11 16.09 29.61
CA GLN A 23 -8.86 16.81 29.46
C GLN A 23 -8.28 16.38 28.10
N SER A 24 -7.85 17.35 27.30
CA SER A 24 -7.25 17.06 25.99
C SER A 24 -6.00 16.22 26.21
N SER A 25 -6.10 14.92 25.92
CA SER A 25 -5.07 13.91 26.17
C SER A 25 -3.91 13.97 25.17
N ILE A 26 -3.58 15.15 24.65
CA ILE A 26 -2.64 15.32 23.55
C ILE A 26 -1.52 16.23 24.01
N ASP A 27 -0.28 15.73 23.92
CA ASP A 27 0.92 16.43 24.32
C ASP A 27 1.20 17.61 23.37
N GLN A 28 1.48 18.81 23.89
CA GLN A 28 1.72 20.01 23.08
C GLN A 28 2.91 19.90 22.12
N GLU A 29 3.89 19.04 22.42
CA GLU A 29 5.00 18.79 21.51
C GLU A 29 4.54 18.02 20.26
N THR A 30 3.65 17.05 20.44
CA THR A 30 3.09 16.27 19.33
C THR A 30 2.26 17.13 18.39
N THR A 31 1.56 18.15 18.91
CA THR A 31 0.80 19.08 18.08
C THR A 31 1.72 19.93 17.21
N ARG A 32 2.82 20.44 17.78
CA ARG A 32 3.82 21.22 17.04
C ARG A 32 4.51 20.39 15.94
N MET A 33 4.88 19.14 16.24
CA MET A 33 5.46 18.23 15.26
C MET A 33 4.48 17.94 14.12
N LEU A 34 3.22 17.67 14.45
CA LEU A 34 2.18 17.42 13.46
C LEU A 34 1.96 18.62 12.53
N GLU A 35 1.90 19.83 13.08
CA GLU A 35 1.78 21.08 12.30
C GLU A 35 2.93 21.22 11.29
N GLN A 36 4.17 20.94 11.71
CA GLN A 36 5.34 20.97 10.83
C GLN A 36 5.25 19.91 9.71
N MET A 37 4.78 18.70 10.01
CA MET A 37 4.60 17.64 9.01
C MET A 37 3.48 17.96 8.02
N LEU A 38 2.39 18.57 8.47
CA LEU A 38 1.29 18.99 7.62
C LEU A 38 1.70 20.13 6.68
N ALA A 39 2.53 21.07 7.16
CA ALA A 39 3.08 22.14 6.33
C ALA A 39 3.97 21.61 5.19
N ASN A 40 4.69 20.51 5.43
CA ASN A 40 5.57 19.87 4.45
C ASN A 40 4.90 18.69 3.71
N ARG A 41 3.57 18.60 3.73
CA ARG A 41 2.84 17.50 3.10
C ARG A 41 3.08 17.51 1.58
N PRO A 42 3.64 16.45 1.00
CA PRO A 42 3.84 16.34 -0.45
C PRO A 42 2.52 16.16 -1.20
N ASP A 43 2.50 16.61 -2.46
CA ASP A 43 1.34 16.44 -3.34
C ASP A 43 1.22 14.99 -3.84
N LYS A 44 0.00 14.58 -4.20
CA LYS A 44 -0.30 13.23 -4.71
C LYS A 44 0.58 12.89 -5.93
N ALA A 45 0.75 13.82 -6.87
CA ALA A 45 1.55 13.58 -8.08
C ALA A 45 2.99 13.19 -7.74
N THR A 46 3.60 13.88 -6.79
CA THR A 46 4.98 13.58 -6.35
C THR A 46 5.13 12.20 -5.71
N LEU A 47 4.07 11.68 -5.07
CA LEU A 47 4.08 10.33 -4.51
C LEU A 47 3.95 9.27 -5.61
N VAL A 48 3.20 9.56 -6.67
CA VAL A 48 3.07 8.69 -7.85
C VAL A 48 4.39 8.62 -8.62
N ASP A 49 5.03 9.77 -8.86
CA ASP A 49 6.32 9.85 -9.55
C ASP A 49 7.41 9.08 -8.81
N ARG A 50 7.39 9.11 -7.47
CA ARG A 50 8.31 8.34 -6.63
C ARG A 50 7.92 6.86 -6.48
N ASN A 51 6.89 6.39 -7.18
CA ASN A 51 6.32 5.04 -7.09
C ASN A 51 5.89 4.63 -5.66
N ILE A 52 5.60 5.61 -4.79
CA ILE A 52 5.10 5.36 -3.44
C ILE A 52 3.59 5.08 -3.50
N LEU A 53 2.86 5.88 -4.27
CA LEU A 53 1.44 5.70 -4.53
C LEU A 53 1.26 5.17 -5.96
N LYS A 54 0.32 4.24 -6.16
CA LYS A 54 -0.03 3.75 -7.50
C LYS A 54 -0.98 4.74 -8.17
N ASP A 55 -0.86 4.88 -9.49
CA ASP A 55 -1.78 5.74 -10.24
C ASP A 55 -3.10 5.01 -10.51
N ASP A 56 -4.08 5.36 -9.70
CA ASP A 56 -5.33 4.63 -9.63
C ASP A 56 -6.43 5.24 -10.49
N ASN A 57 -6.20 6.35 -11.21
CA ASN A 57 -7.18 6.97 -12.14
C ASN A 57 -8.61 7.09 -11.58
N GLY A 58 -8.76 7.31 -10.26
CA GLY A 58 -10.06 7.41 -9.59
C GLY A 58 -10.67 6.08 -9.09
N LEU A 59 -9.92 4.97 -9.15
CA LEU A 59 -10.32 3.71 -8.53
C LEU A 59 -10.30 3.79 -7.00
N ALA A 60 -11.14 2.97 -6.37
CA ALA A 60 -11.22 2.90 -4.91
C ALA A 60 -9.92 2.30 -4.30
N PRO A 61 -9.43 2.81 -3.16
CA PRO A 61 -8.19 2.34 -2.52
C PRO A 61 -8.16 0.83 -2.22
N SER A 62 -9.32 0.23 -1.95
CA SER A 62 -9.45 -1.21 -1.67
C SER A 62 -9.18 -2.11 -2.88
N LEU A 63 -9.36 -1.60 -4.11
CA LEU A 63 -9.23 -2.38 -5.36
C LEU A 63 -7.83 -2.29 -5.99
N VAL A 64 -7.03 -1.32 -5.57
CA VAL A 64 -5.70 -1.01 -6.14
C VAL A 64 -4.77 -2.23 -6.08
N ALA A 65 -4.72 -2.89 -4.92
CA ALA A 65 -3.89 -4.07 -4.72
C ALA A 65 -4.30 -5.24 -5.64
N ALA A 66 -5.60 -5.44 -5.84
CA ALA A 66 -6.10 -6.48 -6.73
C ALA A 66 -5.77 -6.18 -8.21
N LYS A 67 -5.93 -4.92 -8.63
CA LYS A 67 -5.54 -4.44 -9.97
C LYS A 67 -4.05 -4.66 -10.22
N GLU A 68 -3.18 -4.24 -9.29
CA GLU A 68 -1.73 -4.38 -9.46
C GLU A 68 -1.31 -5.85 -9.56
N LYS A 69 -1.89 -6.72 -8.72
CA LYS A 69 -1.65 -8.16 -8.77
C LYS A 69 -2.03 -8.75 -10.13
N LEU A 70 -3.20 -8.37 -10.66
CA LEU A 70 -3.66 -8.84 -11.97
C LEU A 70 -2.74 -8.33 -13.09
N GLN A 71 -2.41 -7.03 -13.10
CA GLN A 71 -1.53 -6.43 -14.10
C GLN A 71 -0.16 -7.11 -14.09
N ARG A 72 0.39 -7.40 -12.91
CA ARG A 72 1.65 -8.11 -12.77
C ARG A 72 1.58 -9.52 -13.37
N SER A 73 0.54 -10.30 -13.04
CA SER A 73 0.37 -11.65 -13.60
C SER A 73 0.28 -11.63 -15.13
N GLN A 74 -0.48 -10.68 -15.69
CA GLN A 74 -0.59 -10.54 -17.14
C GLN A 74 0.75 -10.22 -17.80
N LEU A 75 1.55 -9.34 -17.18
CA LEU A 75 2.90 -9.01 -17.67
C LEU A 75 3.85 -10.20 -17.55
N GLU A 76 3.78 -10.96 -16.46
CA GLU A 76 4.56 -12.18 -16.27
C GLU A 76 4.26 -13.21 -17.37
N ASP A 77 2.98 -13.45 -17.67
CA ASP A 77 2.55 -14.37 -18.73
C ASP A 77 3.00 -13.90 -20.12
N GLN A 78 2.83 -12.61 -20.42
CA GLN A 78 3.28 -12.01 -21.69
C GLN A 78 4.80 -12.12 -21.86
N LEU A 79 5.55 -11.82 -20.78
CA LEU A 79 6.99 -11.91 -20.78
C LEU A 79 7.46 -13.35 -20.95
N ALA A 80 6.83 -14.32 -20.28
CA ALA A 80 7.15 -15.74 -20.42
C ALA A 80 7.00 -16.21 -21.87
N ASN A 81 5.89 -15.82 -22.53
CA ASN A 81 5.66 -16.13 -23.94
C ASN A 81 6.71 -15.48 -24.86
N ALA A 82 7.04 -14.22 -24.63
CA ALA A 82 8.05 -13.50 -25.42
C ALA A 82 9.45 -14.10 -25.26
N ILE A 83 9.82 -14.51 -24.05
CA ILE A 83 11.10 -15.18 -23.78
C ILE A 83 11.13 -16.57 -24.39
N ALA A 84 10.02 -17.32 -24.37
CA ALA A 84 9.94 -18.64 -24.99
C ALA A 84 10.20 -18.59 -26.51
N GLN A 85 9.79 -17.50 -27.17
CA GLN A 85 10.01 -17.26 -28.60
C GLN A 85 11.33 -16.51 -28.89
N ARG A 86 12.24 -16.42 -27.92
CA ARG A 86 13.50 -15.70 -28.09
C ARG A 86 14.32 -16.32 -29.24
N PRO A 87 14.65 -15.54 -30.30
CA PRO A 87 15.37 -16.06 -31.45
C PRO A 87 16.78 -16.50 -31.08
N SER A 88 17.25 -17.55 -31.76
CA SER A 88 18.60 -18.08 -31.58
C SER A 88 19.65 -17.13 -32.15
N ARG A 89 20.90 -17.27 -31.71
CA ARG A 89 22.02 -16.46 -32.22
C ARG A 89 22.13 -16.55 -33.75
N GLN A 90 22.00 -17.74 -34.31
CA GLN A 90 22.09 -17.97 -35.75
C GLN A 90 20.98 -17.23 -36.52
N GLU A 91 19.78 -17.12 -35.95
CA GLU A 91 18.68 -16.34 -36.53
C GLU A 91 18.97 -14.83 -36.50
N LEU A 92 19.63 -14.35 -35.44
CA LEU A 92 20.07 -12.96 -35.34
C LEU A 92 21.21 -12.62 -36.33
N GLU A 93 22.10 -13.57 -36.62
CA GLU A 93 23.13 -13.43 -37.65
C GLU A 93 22.51 -13.41 -39.06
N LYS A 94 21.54 -14.30 -39.35
CA LYS A 94 20.81 -14.32 -40.62
C LYS A 94 20.00 -13.06 -40.88
N SER A 95 19.42 -12.48 -39.83
CA SER A 95 18.69 -11.20 -39.91
C SER A 95 19.61 -9.98 -39.97
N GLY A 96 20.93 -10.16 -39.93
CA GLY A 96 21.92 -9.09 -40.04
C GLY A 96 22.03 -8.19 -38.80
N ILE A 97 21.41 -8.60 -37.68
CA ILE A 97 21.44 -7.87 -36.41
C ILE A 97 22.75 -8.14 -35.66
N LEU A 98 23.23 -9.38 -35.70
CA LEU A 98 24.46 -9.81 -35.02
C LEU A 98 25.58 -10.14 -36.01
N ARG A 99 26.81 -9.70 -35.75
CA ARG A 99 27.99 -10.11 -36.52
C ARG A 99 28.59 -11.39 -35.95
N ALA A 100 28.99 -12.32 -36.83
CA ALA A 100 29.48 -13.64 -36.46
C ALA A 100 30.68 -13.64 -35.49
N SER A 101 31.51 -12.58 -35.50
CA SER A 101 32.71 -12.48 -34.65
C SER A 101 32.48 -11.86 -33.26
N GLU A 102 31.32 -11.27 -32.98
CA GLU A 102 31.12 -10.46 -31.76
C GLU A 102 30.61 -11.28 -30.56
N GLY A 103 30.07 -12.48 -30.77
CA GLY A 103 29.44 -13.27 -29.69
C GLY A 103 30.36 -14.26 -28.94
N GLU A 104 31.66 -14.34 -29.25
CA GLU A 104 32.63 -15.19 -28.52
C GLU A 104 33.62 -14.41 -27.63
N ALA A 105 33.64 -13.07 -27.70
CA ALA A 105 34.70 -12.26 -27.11
C ALA A 105 34.43 -11.72 -25.68
N GLY A 106 33.46 -12.28 -24.94
CA GLY A 106 32.91 -11.67 -23.72
C GLY A 106 32.94 -12.52 -22.45
N ALA A 107 33.70 -13.61 -22.38
CA ALA A 107 33.93 -14.31 -21.12
C ALA A 107 35.07 -13.62 -20.36
N PRO A 108 34.83 -12.85 -19.28
CA PRO A 108 35.93 -12.54 -18.37
C PRO A 108 36.39 -13.86 -17.75
N ALA A 109 37.69 -14.12 -17.87
CA ALA A 109 38.33 -15.24 -17.23
C ALA A 109 37.96 -15.30 -15.73
N SER A 110 37.70 -16.52 -15.24
CA SER A 110 37.59 -16.82 -13.82
C SER A 110 38.74 -16.19 -13.03
N THR A 111 38.43 -15.41 -12.00
CA THR A 111 39.28 -15.15 -10.82
C THR A 111 38.38 -15.01 -9.62
#